data_AF-A0A1H0VVR5-F1
#
_entry.id   AF-A0A1H0VVR5-F1
#
_cell.length_a   1.000
_cell.length_b   1.000
_cell.length_c   1.000
_cell.angle_alpha   90.00
_cell.angle_beta   90.00
_cell.angle_gamma   90.00
#
_symmetry.space_group_name_H-M   'P 1'
#
loop_
_entity.id
_entity.type
_entity.pdbx_description
1 polymer ?
#
loop_
_entity_poly.entity_id
_entity_poly.type
_entity_poly.pdbx_seq_one_letter_code
_entity_poly.pdbx_strand_id
1 'polypeptide(L)'
;MPRFEETLLQVANMDVLEGLPDTVRAIPEQIASATGSEVQVLPLSALVDSCTFLEKSNISCEVNGSAITIWCKPYEFTSSMLGHELIHLRRKLVEQVPMLIPLRTANEQQSTTIHFFENEMEHLFIIPEEIDLFPDAEERWAKQYRDRVGRITQASTPDLFELVFTWTQLRLSLPNQLELAKALGQYLRSLPETWVKTVDYFRQDMAQALPSKSCVINVMKDFLGRGGKFTSRNMITAQHVVDHDGELIILPILNAQ
;
A
#
# COMPACT_ATOMS: atom_id res chain seq x y z
N MET A 1 29.77 9.53 -6.88
CA MET A 1 28.34 9.35 -7.19
C MET A 1 27.74 8.61 -6.01
N PRO A 2 26.58 9.02 -5.46
CA PRO A 2 25.92 8.29 -4.39
C PRO A 2 25.66 6.83 -4.83
N ARG A 3 25.79 5.86 -3.91
CA ARG A 3 25.60 4.42 -4.21
C ARG A 3 24.24 4.12 -4.84
N PHE A 4 23.20 4.85 -4.44
CA PHE A 4 21.86 4.74 -5.03
C PHE A 4 21.89 4.98 -6.55
N GLU A 5 22.45 6.10 -7.00
CA GLU A 5 22.51 6.44 -8.42
C GLU A 5 23.39 5.45 -9.19
N GLU A 6 24.51 5.01 -8.59
CA GLU A 6 25.40 4.01 -9.18
C GLU A 6 24.70 2.68 -9.43
N THR A 7 23.96 2.19 -8.44
CA THR A 7 23.23 0.91 -8.57
C THR A 7 21.99 1.04 -9.46
N LEU A 8 21.29 2.18 -9.43
CA LEU A 8 20.17 2.47 -10.32
C LEU A 8 20.57 2.42 -11.79
N LEU A 9 21.67 3.07 -12.16
CA LEU A 9 22.12 3.15 -13.57
C LEU A 9 22.67 1.82 -14.12
N GLN A 10 22.77 0.77 -13.28
CA GLN A 10 23.07 -0.59 -13.74
C GLN A 10 21.82 -1.34 -14.22
N VAL A 11 20.63 -0.90 -13.79
CA VAL A 11 19.35 -1.60 -14.02
C VAL A 11 18.29 -0.71 -14.67
N ALA A 12 18.59 0.55 -14.93
CA ALA A 12 17.69 1.51 -15.55
C ALA A 12 18.43 2.44 -16.51
N ASN A 13 17.66 3.02 -17.43
CA ASN A 13 18.13 4.09 -18.30
C ASN A 13 18.26 5.41 -17.50
N MET A 14 19.07 6.35 -18.01
CA MET A 14 19.32 7.64 -17.37
C MET A 14 18.04 8.49 -17.20
N ASP A 15 17.08 8.34 -18.12
CA ASP A 15 15.79 9.03 -18.07
C ASP A 15 15.00 8.72 -16.79
N VAL A 16 15.17 7.52 -16.22
CA VAL A 16 14.55 7.16 -14.94
C VAL A 16 15.06 8.08 -13.82
N LEU A 17 16.37 8.30 -13.75
CA LEU A 17 17.01 9.16 -12.74
C LEU A 17 16.72 10.65 -13.00
N GLU A 18 16.79 11.08 -14.26
CA GLU A 18 16.50 12.47 -14.66
C GLU A 18 15.02 12.83 -14.50
N GLY A 19 14.11 11.85 -14.60
CA GLY A 19 12.69 12.04 -14.39
C GLY A 19 12.24 12.05 -12.93
N LEU A 20 13.15 11.84 -11.96
CA LEU A 20 12.82 11.99 -10.54
C LEU A 20 12.82 13.48 -10.15
N PRO A 21 11.75 14.01 -9.53
CA PRO A 21 11.78 15.33 -8.91
C PRO A 21 12.90 15.44 -7.87
N ASP A 22 13.54 16.60 -7.76
CA ASP A 22 14.66 16.83 -6.84
C ASP A 22 14.34 16.42 -5.39
N THR A 23 13.11 16.69 -4.94
CA THR A 23 12.62 16.32 -3.60
C THR A 23 12.61 14.81 -3.38
N VAL A 24 12.28 14.03 -4.41
CA VAL A 24 12.28 12.56 -4.39
C VAL A 24 13.69 12.01 -4.54
N ARG A 25 14.50 12.60 -5.43
CA ARG A 25 15.90 12.22 -5.66
C ARG A 25 16.77 12.39 -4.42
N ALA A 26 16.43 13.31 -3.53
CA ALA A 26 17.11 13.52 -2.25
C ALA A 26 16.79 12.46 -1.17
N ILE A 27 15.73 11.65 -1.34
CA ILE A 27 15.28 10.69 -0.32
C ILE A 27 16.35 9.67 0.09
N PRO A 28 17.13 9.05 -0.84
CA PRO A 28 18.20 8.12 -0.46
C PRO A 28 19.22 8.72 0.52
N GLU A 29 19.59 9.99 0.33
CA GLU A 29 20.53 10.69 1.23
C GLU A 29 19.89 11.02 2.59
N GLN A 30 18.60 11.38 2.60
CA GLN A 30 17.85 11.59 3.83
C GLN A 30 17.77 10.29 4.65
N ILE A 31 17.52 9.15 4.00
CA ILE A 31 17.50 7.83 4.63
C ILE A 31 18.87 7.46 5.18
N ALA A 32 19.94 7.66 4.40
CA ALA A 32 21.30 7.40 4.85
C ALA A 32 21.66 8.24 6.08
N SER A 33 21.23 9.50 6.09
CA SER A 33 21.43 10.41 7.24
C SER A 33 20.63 9.98 8.48
N ALA A 34 19.40 9.50 8.30
CA ALA A 34 18.52 9.11 9.39
C ALA A 34 18.84 7.73 9.99
N THR A 35 19.31 6.79 9.17
CA THR A 35 19.44 5.38 9.55
C THR A 35 20.88 4.86 9.55
N GLY A 36 21.81 5.57 8.89
CA GLY A 36 23.16 5.08 8.60
C GLY A 36 23.22 4.01 7.50
N SER A 37 22.10 3.65 6.90
CA SER A 37 21.99 2.65 5.84
C SER A 37 21.77 3.30 4.47
N GLU A 38 22.53 2.85 3.48
CA GLU A 38 22.39 3.30 2.10
C GLU A 38 21.25 2.56 1.38
N VAL A 39 20.54 3.28 0.51
CA VAL A 39 19.59 2.70 -0.43
C VAL A 39 20.33 2.24 -1.68
N GLN A 40 20.03 1.03 -2.14
CA GLN A 40 20.53 0.49 -3.40
C GLN A 40 19.37 -0.03 -4.26
N VAL A 41 19.58 -0.06 -5.58
CA VAL A 41 18.62 -0.62 -6.54
C VAL A 41 19.23 -1.85 -7.18
N LEU A 42 18.60 -3.02 -7.03
CA LEU A 42 19.12 -4.29 -7.50
C LEU A 42 18.10 -5.01 -8.40
N PRO A 43 18.57 -5.84 -9.35
CA PRO A 43 17.66 -6.62 -10.18
C PRO A 43 16.99 -7.72 -9.33
N LEU A 44 15.71 -7.99 -9.58
CA LEU A 44 14.96 -9.08 -8.94
C LEU A 44 15.64 -10.45 -9.11
N SER A 45 16.38 -10.65 -10.19
CA SER A 45 17.15 -11.89 -10.43
C SER A 45 18.29 -12.12 -9.43
N ALA A 46 18.68 -11.11 -8.66
CA ALA A 46 19.67 -11.23 -7.59
C ALA A 46 19.06 -11.61 -6.23
N LEU A 47 17.74 -11.74 -6.14
CA LEU A 47 17.06 -12.17 -4.93
C LEU A 47 17.20 -13.70 -4.78
N VAL A 48 17.87 -14.15 -3.71
CA VAL A 48 18.20 -15.56 -3.47
C VAL A 48 17.03 -16.37 -2.89
N ASP A 49 16.17 -15.73 -2.10
CA ASP A 49 14.96 -16.31 -1.53
C ASP A 49 13.75 -15.49 -1.99
N SER A 50 13.07 -15.92 -3.06
CA SER A 50 11.91 -15.17 -3.55
C SER A 50 10.74 -15.31 -2.58
N CYS A 51 10.37 -14.20 -1.94
CA CYS A 51 8.98 -14.04 -1.52
C CYS A 51 8.14 -13.98 -2.81
N THR A 52 7.23 -14.94 -2.99
CA THR A 52 6.31 -15.05 -4.14
C THR A 52 5.53 -13.75 -4.45
N PHE A 53 5.44 -12.83 -3.50
CA PHE A 53 4.87 -11.48 -3.68
C PHE A 53 5.70 -10.56 -4.58
N LEU A 54 7.03 -10.69 -4.58
CA LEU A 54 7.93 -9.80 -5.32
C LEU A 54 7.92 -10.05 -6.83
N GLU A 55 7.60 -11.27 -7.26
CA GLU A 55 7.64 -11.67 -8.68
C GLU A 55 6.56 -10.99 -9.55
N LYS A 56 5.47 -10.52 -8.92
CA LYS A 56 4.32 -9.91 -9.62
C LYS A 56 4.48 -8.40 -9.83
N SER A 57 5.35 -7.74 -9.08
CA SER A 57 5.61 -6.31 -9.23
C SER A 57 6.80 -6.05 -10.16
N ASN A 58 6.81 -4.90 -10.81
CA ASN A 58 7.99 -4.45 -11.57
C ASN A 58 9.05 -3.82 -10.64
N ILE A 59 8.64 -3.38 -9.46
CA ILE A 59 9.49 -2.78 -8.45
C ILE A 59 8.95 -3.06 -7.04
N SER A 60 9.81 -3.21 -6.04
CA SER A 60 9.42 -3.36 -4.63
C SER A 60 10.58 -3.02 -3.70
N CYS A 61 10.27 -2.44 -2.55
CA CYS A 61 11.24 -2.18 -1.48
C CYS A 61 11.36 -3.36 -0.49
N GLU A 62 12.58 -3.64 -0.04
CA GLU A 62 12.91 -4.50 1.10
C GLU A 62 13.83 -3.75 2.08
N VAL A 63 13.53 -3.85 3.38
CA VAL A 63 14.34 -3.27 4.46
C VAL A 63 14.75 -4.41 5.40
N ASN A 64 16.02 -4.83 5.33
CA ASN A 64 16.57 -5.94 6.09
C ASN A 64 17.72 -5.46 6.98
N GLY A 65 17.42 -5.16 8.25
CA GLY A 65 18.42 -4.87 9.29
C GLY A 65 19.36 -3.71 8.94
N SER A 66 20.41 -3.99 8.18
CA SER A 66 21.43 -3.04 7.71
C SER A 66 21.30 -2.63 6.24
N ALA A 67 20.46 -3.30 5.44
CA ALA A 67 20.34 -3.05 4.00
C ALA A 67 18.94 -2.57 3.61
N ILE A 68 18.90 -1.56 2.73
CA ILE A 68 17.67 -1.04 2.11
C ILE A 68 17.81 -1.25 0.62
N THR A 69 17.02 -2.17 0.07
CA THR A 69 17.12 -2.57 -1.34
C THR A 69 15.80 -2.33 -2.04
N ILE A 70 15.84 -1.65 -3.17
CA ILE A 70 14.74 -1.59 -4.12
C ILE A 70 15.01 -2.66 -5.18
N TRP A 71 14.19 -3.69 -5.19
CA TRP A 71 14.21 -4.76 -6.17
C TRP A 71 13.41 -4.36 -7.41
N CYS A 72 13.94 -4.59 -8.61
CA CYS A 72 13.27 -4.20 -9.84
C CYS A 72 13.45 -5.22 -10.98
N LYS A 73 12.53 -5.19 -11.95
CA LYS A 73 12.77 -5.78 -13.27
C LYS A 73 13.59 -4.78 -14.10
N PRO A 74 14.84 -5.10 -14.50
CA PRO A 74 15.70 -4.14 -15.18
C PRO A 74 15.02 -3.55 -16.41
N TYR A 75 15.09 -2.24 -16.56
CA TYR A 75 14.55 -1.48 -17.70
C TYR A 75 13.02 -1.57 -17.89
N GLU A 76 12.27 -2.11 -16.93
CA GLU A 76 10.80 -2.28 -16.99
C GLU A 76 10.02 -1.38 -16.00
N PHE A 77 10.68 -0.37 -15.41
CA PHE A 77 10.07 0.56 -14.47
C PHE A 77 10.33 2.03 -14.86
N THR A 78 9.46 2.92 -14.41
CA THR A 78 9.51 4.36 -14.70
C THR A 78 10.00 5.17 -13.51
N SER A 79 10.32 6.46 -13.72
CA SER A 79 10.63 7.40 -12.63
C SER A 79 9.51 7.49 -11.59
N SER A 80 8.25 7.51 -12.03
CA SER A 80 7.10 7.51 -11.11
C SER A 80 7.04 6.23 -10.26
N MET A 81 7.30 5.05 -10.84
CA MET A 81 7.35 3.79 -10.09
C MET A 81 8.49 3.77 -9.06
N LEU A 82 9.67 4.31 -9.40
CA LEU A 82 10.76 4.44 -8.45
C LEU A 82 10.45 5.49 -7.36
N GLY A 83 9.84 6.60 -7.76
CA GLY A 83 9.40 7.65 -6.84
C GLY A 83 8.39 7.14 -5.81
N HIS A 84 7.45 6.29 -6.24
CA HIS A 84 6.50 5.61 -5.36
C HIS A 84 7.20 4.85 -4.21
N GLU A 85 8.16 3.99 -4.55
CA GLU A 85 8.92 3.22 -3.54
C GLU A 85 9.78 4.12 -2.64
N LEU A 86 10.37 5.18 -3.21
CA LEU A 86 11.13 6.16 -2.42
C LEU A 86 10.23 6.92 -1.43
N ILE A 87 9.02 7.31 -1.82
CA ILE A 87 8.06 7.96 -0.92
C ILE A 87 7.67 6.99 0.22
N HIS A 88 7.41 5.72 -0.09
CA HIS A 88 7.19 4.68 0.93
C HIS A 88 8.36 4.61 1.92
N LEU A 89 9.60 4.57 1.42
CA LEU A 89 10.81 4.52 2.25
C LEU A 89 10.98 5.78 3.11
N ARG A 90 10.78 6.97 2.56
CA ARG A 90 10.87 8.25 3.29
C ARG A 90 9.88 8.26 4.45
N ARG A 91 8.62 7.93 4.19
CA ARG A 91 7.56 7.92 5.21
C ARG A 91 7.87 6.92 6.32
N LYS A 92 8.37 5.74 5.97
CA LYS A 92 8.73 4.69 6.93
C LYS A 92 9.98 5.03 7.76
N LEU A 93 11.07 5.46 7.13
CA LEU A 93 12.40 5.51 7.75
C LEU A 93 12.82 6.90 8.21
N VAL A 94 12.30 7.95 7.56
CA VAL A 94 12.65 9.35 7.88
C VAL A 94 11.54 9.98 8.72
N GLU A 95 10.29 9.90 8.25
CA GLU A 95 9.13 10.47 8.97
C GLU A 95 8.65 9.58 10.13
N GLN A 96 9.09 8.32 10.18
CA GLN A 96 8.70 7.33 11.20
C GLN A 96 7.18 7.18 11.32
N VAL A 97 6.49 7.19 10.18
CA VAL A 97 5.04 7.01 10.10
C VAL A 97 4.67 5.63 10.68
N PRO A 98 3.68 5.54 11.57
CA PRO A 98 3.25 4.26 12.13
C PRO A 98 2.72 3.31 11.06
N MET A 99 3.08 2.03 11.17
CA MET A 99 2.68 0.97 10.23
C MET A 99 2.06 -0.21 10.98
N LEU A 100 1.16 -0.94 10.33
CA LEU A 100 0.80 -2.29 10.72
C LEU A 100 1.93 -3.26 10.30
N ILE A 101 2.40 -4.07 11.24
CA ILE A 101 3.30 -5.18 10.93
C ILE A 101 2.70 -6.49 11.43
N PRO A 102 2.93 -7.61 10.72
CA PRO A 102 2.50 -8.92 11.19
C PRO A 102 3.14 -9.29 12.52
N LEU A 103 2.42 -10.07 13.32
CA LEU A 103 3.01 -10.74 14.47
C LEU A 103 4.07 -11.75 14.04
N ARG A 104 5.05 -12.01 14.92
CA ARG A 104 5.97 -13.15 14.77
C ARG A 104 5.26 -14.50 14.71
N THR A 105 4.06 -14.59 15.30
CA THR A 105 3.23 -15.81 15.31
C THR A 105 2.23 -15.86 14.16
N ALA A 106 2.18 -14.83 13.31
CA ALA A 106 1.30 -14.82 12.15
C ALA A 106 1.77 -15.86 11.13
N ASN A 107 0.85 -16.69 10.64
CA ASN A 107 1.12 -17.53 9.49
C ASN A 107 1.26 -16.67 8.21
N GLU A 108 1.77 -17.27 7.13
CA GLU A 108 2.04 -16.58 5.87
C GLU A 108 0.82 -15.80 5.33
N GLN A 109 -0.37 -16.38 5.44
CA GLN A 109 -1.61 -15.77 4.96
C GLN A 109 -2.03 -14.57 5.82
N GLN A 110 -1.87 -14.65 7.14
CA GLN A 110 -2.07 -13.52 8.05
C GLN A 110 -1.10 -12.39 7.75
N SER A 111 0.18 -12.72 7.59
CA SER A 111 1.22 -11.74 7.27
C SER A 111 0.93 -11.03 5.94
N THR A 112 0.60 -11.79 4.91
CA THR A 112 0.16 -11.28 3.61
C THR A 112 -0.97 -10.27 3.74
N THR A 113 -1.99 -10.62 4.52
CA THR A 113 -3.20 -9.78 4.67
C THR A 113 -2.91 -8.50 5.42
N ILE A 114 -2.07 -8.55 6.46
CA ILE A 114 -1.63 -7.35 7.19
C ILE A 114 -0.80 -6.45 6.28
N HIS A 115 0.12 -7.00 5.49
CA HIS A 115 0.88 -6.23 4.51
C HIS A 115 -0.02 -5.59 3.46
N PHE A 116 -1.02 -6.33 2.97
CA PHE A 116 -2.01 -5.78 2.05
C PHE A 116 -2.77 -4.61 2.66
N PHE A 117 -3.26 -4.73 3.90
CA PHE A 117 -3.95 -3.63 4.57
C PHE A 117 -3.06 -2.43 4.83
N GLU A 118 -1.82 -2.67 5.26
CA GLU A 118 -0.86 -1.59 5.46
C GLU A 118 -0.63 -0.83 4.15
N ASN A 119 -0.44 -1.57 3.05
CA ASN A 119 -0.22 -1.00 1.73
C ASN A 119 -1.43 -0.18 1.25
N GLU A 120 -2.65 -0.71 1.36
CA GLU A 120 -3.87 0.00 0.99
C GLU A 120 -4.11 1.24 1.86
N MET A 121 -3.79 1.21 3.15
CA MET A 121 -3.90 2.41 4.00
C MET A 121 -2.83 3.44 3.65
N GLU A 122 -1.61 3.00 3.33
CA GLU A 122 -0.51 3.88 2.98
C GLU A 122 -0.74 4.59 1.63
N HIS A 123 -1.39 3.91 0.69
CA HIS A 123 -1.81 4.49 -0.58
C HIS A 123 -2.79 5.68 -0.44
N LEU A 124 -3.46 5.85 0.70
CA LEU A 124 -4.27 7.06 0.97
C LEU A 124 -3.42 8.33 1.05
N PHE A 125 -2.13 8.19 1.34
CA PHE A 125 -1.17 9.30 1.46
C PHE A 125 -0.26 9.38 0.23
N ILE A 126 0.19 8.23 -0.25
CA ILE A 126 1.19 8.17 -1.31
C ILE A 126 0.60 8.49 -2.68
N ILE A 127 -0.60 7.99 -3.00
CA ILE A 127 -1.18 8.24 -4.33
C ILE A 127 -1.38 9.74 -4.60
N PRO A 128 -1.97 10.54 -3.69
CA PRO A 128 -2.08 11.98 -3.90
C PRO A 128 -0.73 12.67 -4.06
N GLU A 129 0.25 12.38 -3.19
CA GLU A 129 1.58 12.97 -3.27
C GLU A 129 2.28 12.60 -4.60
N GLU A 130 2.13 11.36 -5.04
CA GLU A 130 2.69 10.87 -6.29
C GLU A 130 2.08 11.57 -7.51
N ILE A 131 0.77 11.83 -7.49
CA ILE A 131 0.07 12.56 -8.57
C ILE A 131 0.55 14.01 -8.65
N ASP A 132 0.81 14.65 -7.51
CA ASP A 132 1.34 16.02 -7.47
C ASP A 132 2.78 16.10 -8.02
N LEU A 133 3.54 15.01 -7.90
CA LEU A 133 4.95 14.93 -8.30
C LEU A 133 5.16 14.44 -9.74
N PHE A 134 4.29 13.53 -10.22
CA PHE A 134 4.46 12.83 -11.49
C PHE A 134 3.23 12.98 -12.38
N PRO A 135 3.33 13.68 -13.53
CA PRO A 135 2.18 13.93 -14.41
C PRO A 135 1.48 12.68 -14.95
N ASP A 136 2.18 11.54 -15.05
CA ASP A 136 1.64 10.28 -15.56
C ASP A 136 1.02 9.39 -14.47
N ALA A 137 1.24 9.71 -13.18
CA ALA A 137 0.85 8.84 -12.08
C ALA A 137 -0.66 8.65 -11.99
N GLU A 138 -1.46 9.69 -12.25
CA GLU A 138 -2.91 9.60 -12.15
C GLU A 138 -3.49 8.56 -13.15
N GLU A 139 -3.09 8.60 -14.42
CA GLU A 139 -3.57 7.64 -15.42
C GLU A 139 -3.06 6.22 -15.13
N ARG A 140 -1.81 6.08 -14.65
CA ARG A 140 -1.27 4.78 -14.25
C ARG A 140 -2.09 4.17 -13.12
N TRP A 141 -2.40 4.94 -12.09
CA TRP A 141 -3.28 4.49 -11.01
C TRP A 141 -4.70 4.21 -11.51
N ALA A 142 -5.27 5.08 -12.35
CA ALA A 142 -6.58 4.86 -12.95
C ALA A 142 -6.66 3.53 -13.71
N LYS A 143 -5.61 3.15 -14.45
CA LYS A 143 -5.53 1.85 -15.12
C LYS A 143 -5.57 0.68 -14.13
N GLN A 144 -4.79 0.74 -13.05
CA GLN A 144 -4.79 -0.32 -12.02
C GLN A 144 -6.16 -0.44 -11.33
N TYR A 145 -6.78 0.69 -11.00
CA TYR A 145 -8.12 0.71 -10.39
C TYR A 145 -9.22 0.30 -11.38
N ARG A 146 -9.05 0.51 -12.68
CA ARG A 146 -9.96 0.01 -13.72
C ARG A 146 -10.00 -1.52 -13.73
N ASP A 147 -8.84 -2.17 -13.67
CA ASP A 147 -8.75 -3.63 -13.60
C ASP A 147 -9.38 -4.15 -12.29
N ARG A 148 -9.14 -3.45 -11.17
CA ARG A 148 -9.72 -3.79 -9.87
C ARG A 148 -11.24 -3.67 -9.83
N VAL A 149 -11.79 -2.55 -10.32
CA VAL A 149 -13.23 -2.34 -10.47
C VAL A 149 -13.83 -3.40 -11.40
N GLY A 150 -13.17 -3.72 -12.51
CA GLY A 150 -13.59 -4.80 -13.41
C GLY A 150 -13.72 -6.14 -12.68
N ARG A 151 -12.69 -6.54 -11.91
CA ARG A 151 -12.74 -7.78 -11.12
C ARG A 151 -13.87 -7.79 -10.10
N ILE A 152 -14.02 -6.71 -9.32
CA ILE A 152 -15.07 -6.61 -8.30
C ILE A 152 -16.47 -6.72 -8.91
N THR A 153 -16.72 -5.97 -9.98
CA THR A 153 -18.05 -5.90 -10.61
C THR A 153 -18.45 -7.17 -11.35
N GLN A 154 -17.47 -7.98 -11.78
CA GLN A 154 -17.69 -9.27 -12.44
C GLN A 154 -17.72 -10.45 -11.46
N ALA A 155 -17.37 -10.25 -10.18
CA ALA A 155 -17.35 -11.31 -9.19
C ALA A 155 -18.78 -11.73 -8.80
N SER A 156 -19.03 -13.05 -8.82
CA SER A 156 -20.29 -13.63 -8.31
C SER A 156 -20.44 -13.51 -6.81
N THR A 157 -19.33 -13.38 -6.09
CA THR A 157 -19.27 -13.10 -4.66
C THR A 157 -18.15 -12.09 -4.45
N PRO A 158 -18.47 -10.78 -4.33
CA PRO A 158 -17.45 -9.76 -4.16
C PRO A 158 -16.74 -9.92 -2.81
N ASP A 159 -15.46 -9.59 -2.78
CA ASP A 159 -14.73 -9.45 -1.53
C ASP A 159 -15.04 -8.07 -0.92
N LEU A 160 -15.58 -8.05 0.30
CA LEU A 160 -15.96 -6.81 0.98
C LEU A 160 -14.74 -5.91 1.22
N PHE A 161 -13.55 -6.45 1.47
CA PHE A 161 -12.36 -5.62 1.67
C PHE A 161 -11.93 -4.97 0.37
N GLU A 162 -11.81 -5.75 -0.70
CA GLU A 162 -11.43 -5.22 -2.00
C GLU A 162 -12.42 -4.10 -2.40
N LEU A 163 -13.71 -4.31 -2.15
CA LEU A 163 -14.75 -3.30 -2.36
C LEU A 163 -14.57 -2.04 -1.49
N VAL A 164 -14.39 -2.19 -0.18
CA VAL A 164 -14.25 -1.09 0.78
C VAL A 164 -13.01 -0.23 0.45
N PHE A 165 -11.84 -0.86 0.26
CA PHE A 165 -10.62 -0.12 -0.06
C PHE A 165 -10.69 0.49 -1.45
N THR A 166 -11.18 -0.22 -2.46
CA THR A 166 -11.32 0.34 -3.81
C THR A 166 -12.24 1.55 -3.82
N TRP A 167 -13.39 1.48 -3.13
CA TRP A 167 -14.29 2.63 -3.00
C TRP A 167 -13.61 3.79 -2.28
N THR A 168 -12.93 3.51 -1.16
CA THR A 168 -12.25 4.53 -0.36
C THR A 168 -11.20 5.26 -1.18
N GLN A 169 -10.35 4.51 -1.88
CA GLN A 169 -9.28 5.04 -2.73
C GLN A 169 -9.80 5.87 -3.91
N LEU A 170 -10.83 5.39 -4.62
CA LEU A 170 -11.47 6.15 -5.70
C LEU A 170 -12.14 7.45 -5.24
N ARG A 171 -12.46 7.58 -3.95
CA ARG A 171 -13.10 8.78 -3.41
C ARG A 171 -12.14 9.72 -2.69
N LEU A 172 -11.04 9.21 -2.15
CA LEU A 172 -10.10 10.00 -1.36
C LEU A 172 -8.76 10.25 -2.08
N SER A 173 -8.23 9.24 -2.77
CA SER A 173 -6.90 9.31 -3.40
C SER A 173 -6.95 9.61 -4.90
N LEU A 174 -8.01 9.16 -5.57
CA LEU A 174 -8.24 9.35 -7.02
C LEU A 174 -9.59 10.04 -7.29
N PRO A 175 -9.90 11.19 -6.65
CA PRO A 175 -11.23 11.78 -6.66
C PRO A 175 -11.73 12.18 -8.06
N ASN A 176 -10.82 12.46 -8.99
CA ASN A 176 -11.12 12.86 -10.37
C ASN A 176 -11.50 11.68 -11.29
N GLN A 177 -11.30 10.44 -10.84
CA GLN A 177 -11.64 9.23 -11.61
C GLN A 177 -13.14 8.92 -11.53
N LEU A 178 -13.96 9.88 -11.96
CA LEU A 178 -15.42 9.89 -11.81
C LEU A 178 -16.10 8.71 -12.51
N GLU A 179 -15.62 8.29 -13.68
CA GLU A 179 -16.21 7.16 -14.40
C GLU A 179 -15.93 5.82 -13.71
N LEU A 180 -14.74 5.64 -13.11
CA LEU A 180 -14.45 4.45 -12.29
C LEU A 180 -15.31 4.44 -11.03
N ALA A 181 -15.42 5.58 -10.34
CA ALA A 181 -16.29 5.72 -9.18
C ALA A 181 -17.77 5.49 -9.55
N LYS A 182 -18.23 5.95 -10.71
CA LYS A 182 -19.60 5.73 -11.17
C LYS A 182 -19.86 4.25 -11.46
N ALA A 183 -18.94 3.55 -12.11
CA ALA A 183 -19.05 2.12 -12.38
C ALA A 183 -19.11 1.31 -11.07
N LEU A 184 -18.19 1.54 -10.13
CA LEU A 184 -18.20 0.85 -8.84
C LEU A 184 -19.42 1.23 -8.01
N GLY A 185 -19.84 2.50 -8.04
CA GLY A 185 -21.04 2.99 -7.34
C GLY A 185 -22.34 2.40 -7.86
N GLN A 186 -22.45 2.12 -9.17
CA GLN A 186 -23.60 1.38 -9.73
C GLN A 186 -23.66 -0.04 -9.19
N TYR A 187 -22.52 -0.73 -9.15
CA TYR A 187 -22.43 -2.06 -8.58
C TYR A 187 -22.75 -2.06 -7.08
N LEU A 188 -22.19 -1.13 -6.30
CA LEU A 188 -22.50 -0.96 -4.88
C LEU A 188 -24.00 -0.87 -4.61
N ARG A 189 -24.74 -0.09 -5.41
CA ARG A 189 -26.21 0.03 -5.28
C ARG A 189 -26.99 -1.26 -5.58
N SER A 190 -26.37 -2.24 -6.23
CA SER A 190 -26.97 -3.55 -6.47
C SER A 190 -26.77 -4.53 -5.29
N LEU A 191 -25.86 -4.21 -4.37
CA LEU A 191 -25.56 -5.03 -3.21
C LEU A 191 -26.55 -4.78 -2.06
N PRO A 192 -26.63 -5.69 -1.06
CA PRO A 192 -27.45 -5.48 0.13
C PRO A 192 -27.13 -4.15 0.84
N GLU A 193 -28.16 -3.50 1.39
CA GLU A 193 -28.03 -2.20 2.05
C GLU A 193 -26.97 -2.18 3.17
N THR A 194 -26.79 -3.31 3.85
CA THR A 194 -25.76 -3.46 4.90
C THR A 194 -24.35 -3.27 4.34
N TRP A 195 -24.07 -3.77 3.14
CA TRP A 195 -22.76 -3.60 2.47
C TRP A 195 -22.53 -2.15 2.07
N VAL A 196 -23.53 -1.51 1.47
CA VAL A 196 -23.47 -0.09 1.09
C VAL A 196 -23.16 0.79 2.29
N LYS A 197 -23.90 0.60 3.39
CA LYS A 197 -23.65 1.33 4.65
C LYS A 197 -22.24 1.10 5.18
N THR A 198 -21.77 -0.15 5.15
CA THR A 198 -20.43 -0.51 5.65
C THR A 198 -19.34 0.19 4.85
N VAL A 199 -19.45 0.15 3.53
CA VAL A 199 -18.50 0.79 2.59
C VAL A 199 -18.50 2.31 2.75
N ASP A 200 -19.68 2.93 2.86
CA ASP A 200 -19.78 4.38 3.02
C ASP A 200 -19.34 4.88 4.40
N TYR A 201 -19.66 4.17 5.48
CA TYR A 201 -19.18 4.53 6.82
C TYR A 201 -17.67 4.43 6.91
N PHE A 202 -17.08 3.34 6.43
CA PHE A 202 -15.62 3.20 6.42
C PHE A 202 -14.94 4.33 5.65
N ARG A 203 -15.46 4.67 4.45
CA ARG A 203 -14.94 5.79 3.67
C ARG A 203 -15.05 7.12 4.43
N GLN A 204 -16.17 7.38 5.09
CA GLN A 204 -16.38 8.61 5.86
C GLN A 204 -15.42 8.71 7.04
N ASP A 205 -15.26 7.62 7.80
CA ASP A 205 -14.34 7.57 8.94
C ASP A 205 -12.89 7.76 8.47
N MET A 206 -12.50 7.11 7.36
CA MET A 206 -11.18 7.33 6.75
C MET A 206 -10.97 8.78 6.31
N ALA A 207 -11.97 9.41 5.69
CA ALA A 207 -11.89 10.81 5.29
C ALA A 207 -11.69 11.77 6.48
N GLN A 208 -12.31 11.47 7.62
CA GLN A 208 -12.15 12.24 8.86
C GLN A 208 -10.81 11.97 9.56
N ALA A 209 -10.27 10.76 9.41
CA ALA A 209 -8.99 10.38 9.98
C ALA A 209 -7.79 11.00 9.22
N LEU A 210 -7.96 11.31 7.94
CA LEU A 210 -6.97 12.08 7.19
C LEU A 210 -6.84 13.50 7.78
N PRO A 211 -5.61 14.04 7.93
CA PRO A 211 -4.36 13.58 7.33
C PRO A 211 -3.46 12.73 8.27
N SER A 212 -3.99 12.07 9.30
CA SER A 212 -3.18 11.32 10.28
C SER A 212 -3.20 9.82 10.03
N LYS A 213 -2.03 9.22 9.72
CA LYS A 213 -1.90 7.76 9.58
C LYS A 213 -2.28 7.02 10.87
N SER A 214 -1.93 7.56 12.04
CA SER A 214 -2.33 6.98 13.33
C SER A 214 -3.85 6.94 13.49
N CYS A 215 -4.56 7.99 13.07
CA CYS A 215 -6.03 8.00 13.07
C CYS A 215 -6.60 7.00 12.06
N VAL A 216 -6.01 6.89 10.87
CA VAL A 216 -6.40 5.89 9.84
C VAL A 216 -6.26 4.46 10.37
N ILE A 217 -5.16 4.17 11.07
CA ILE A 217 -4.95 2.89 11.74
C ILE A 217 -6.03 2.63 12.80
N ASN A 218 -6.44 3.66 13.54
CA ASN A 218 -7.51 3.51 14.54
C ASN A 218 -8.88 3.24 13.92
N VAL A 219 -9.22 3.89 12.79
CA VAL A 219 -10.42 3.55 12.01
C VAL A 219 -10.37 2.09 11.55
N MET A 220 -9.22 1.61 11.07
CA MET A 220 -9.06 0.22 10.65
C MET A 220 -9.23 -0.76 11.83
N LYS A 221 -8.66 -0.44 13.00
CA LYS A 221 -8.86 -1.24 14.23
C LYS A 221 -10.32 -1.33 14.62
N ASP A 222 -11.03 -0.20 14.62
CA ASP A 222 -12.46 -0.15 14.94
C ASP A 222 -13.29 -0.96 13.95
N PHE A 223 -12.98 -0.83 12.66
CA PHE A 223 -13.63 -1.58 11.59
C PHE A 223 -13.47 -3.10 11.76
N LEU A 224 -12.24 -3.55 12.03
CA LEU A 224 -11.95 -4.96 12.29
C LEU A 224 -12.59 -5.44 13.62
N GLY A 225 -12.58 -4.61 14.66
CA GLY A 225 -13.07 -4.94 16.01
C GLY A 225 -14.59 -5.04 16.13
N ARG A 226 -15.37 -4.32 15.32
CA ARG A 226 -16.85 -4.37 15.31
C ARG A 226 -17.42 -5.65 14.69
N GLY A 227 -16.58 -6.64 14.42
CA GLY A 227 -17.01 -7.87 13.77
C GLY A 227 -17.36 -7.65 12.32
N GLY A 228 -16.55 -6.86 11.59
CA GLY A 228 -16.44 -7.03 10.14
C GLY A 228 -16.18 -8.51 9.88
N LYS A 229 -17.25 -9.27 9.59
CA LYS A 229 -17.16 -10.70 9.32
C LYS A 229 -16.83 -10.81 7.85
N PHE A 230 -15.56 -11.07 7.58
CA PHE A 230 -15.05 -11.17 6.24
C PHE A 230 -15.37 -12.55 5.68
N THR A 231 -16.08 -12.58 4.57
CA THR A 231 -16.34 -13.78 3.78
C THR A 231 -15.39 -13.84 2.59
N SER A 232 -14.13 -13.44 2.76
CA SER A 232 -13.13 -13.99 1.86
C SER A 232 -13.12 -15.49 2.14
N ARG A 233 -12.98 -16.33 1.10
CA ARG A 233 -13.15 -17.78 1.23
C ARG A 233 -12.25 -18.44 2.29
N ASN A 234 -11.30 -17.73 2.93
CA ASN A 234 -10.32 -18.33 3.83
C ASN A 234 -9.68 -17.40 4.91
N MET A 235 -10.34 -16.47 5.63
CA MET A 235 -9.67 -15.83 6.80
C MET A 235 -10.51 -15.37 8.01
N ILE A 236 -10.10 -15.91 9.17
CA ILE A 236 -9.95 -15.42 10.57
C ILE A 236 -10.83 -14.26 11.08
N THR A 237 -11.54 -14.55 12.18
CA THR A 237 -12.14 -13.58 13.11
C THR A 237 -11.07 -12.72 13.82
N ALA A 238 -11.23 -11.40 13.84
CA ALA A 238 -10.39 -10.52 14.65
C ALA A 238 -11.02 -10.33 16.04
N GLN A 239 -10.31 -10.68 17.12
CA GLN A 239 -10.66 -10.26 18.48
C GLN A 239 -9.40 -9.80 19.23
N HIS A 240 -9.48 -8.59 19.80
CA HIS A 240 -8.55 -7.88 20.70
C HIS A 240 -7.43 -7.01 20.09
N VAL A 241 -7.58 -5.70 20.34
CA VAL A 241 -6.65 -4.59 20.11
C VAL A 241 -6.31 -4.06 21.51
N VAL A 242 -5.04 -4.15 21.95
CA VAL A 242 -4.60 -3.57 23.23
C VAL A 242 -3.51 -2.55 22.96
N ASP A 243 -3.67 -1.38 23.58
CA ASP A 243 -2.74 -0.25 23.60
C ASP A 243 -2.00 -0.26 24.93
N HIS A 244 -0.66 -0.21 24.88
CA HIS A 244 0.16 0.40 25.93
C HIS A 244 1.52 0.81 25.35
N ASP A 245 1.89 2.07 25.57
CA ASP A 245 3.26 2.61 25.50
C ASP A 245 3.93 2.71 24.12
N GLY A 246 3.15 2.97 23.07
CA GLY A 246 3.72 3.37 21.77
C GLY A 246 4.33 2.23 20.95
N GLU A 247 4.06 0.97 21.33
CA GLU A 247 4.32 -0.19 20.48
C GLU A 247 3.03 -0.67 19.78
N LEU A 248 3.13 -0.69 18.45
CA LEU A 248 2.51 -1.59 17.49
C LEU A 248 1.29 -2.43 17.94
N ILE A 249 0.13 -2.21 17.31
CA ILE A 249 -1.08 -2.95 17.65
C ILE A 249 -1.39 -4.11 16.70
N ILE A 250 -1.75 -5.22 17.33
CA ILE A 250 -1.82 -6.64 16.92
C ILE A 250 -3.25 -7.07 16.53
N LEU A 251 -3.41 -8.00 15.55
CA LEU A 251 -4.57 -8.94 15.45
C LEU A 251 -4.15 -10.30 14.86
N PRO A 252 -4.37 -11.43 15.57
CA PRO A 252 -5.48 -12.34 15.17
C PRO A 252 -6.13 -13.15 16.32
N ILE A 253 -7.39 -13.63 16.16
CA ILE A 253 -7.92 -14.79 16.91
C ILE A 253 -8.68 -15.80 16.02
N LEU A 254 -8.08 -16.98 15.90
CA LEU A 254 -8.72 -18.22 15.44
C LEU A 254 -9.98 -18.52 16.26
N ASN A 255 -11.08 -18.85 15.60
CA ASN A 255 -12.00 -19.83 16.17
C ASN A 255 -11.74 -21.17 15.46
N ALA A 256 -11.26 -22.13 16.23
CA ALA A 256 -11.21 -23.53 15.85
C ALA A 256 -12.64 -24.03 15.59
N GLN A 257 -12.83 -24.69 14.45
CA GLN A 257 -13.68 -25.88 14.36
C GLN A 257 -12.90 -26.94 13.58
#